data_AF-E1R1U6-F1
#
_entry.id   AF-E1R1U6-F1
#
_cell.length_a   1.000
_cell.length_b   1.000
_cell.length_c   1.000
_cell.angle_alpha   90.00
_cell.angle_beta   90.00
_cell.angle_gamma   90.00
#
_symmetry.space_group_name_H-M   'P 1'
#
loop_
_entity.id
_entity.type
_entity.pdbx_description
1 polymer ?
#
loop_
_entity_poly.entity_id
_entity_poly.type
_entity_poly.pdbx_seq_one_letter_code
_entity_poly.pdbx_strand_id
1 'polypeptide(L)'
;MDQKASQFVRHLLANPSLKAYAPLQKEEQIISFLRINAGRLYPTLSSPDFFPGQSWNQIYKLLMQALYASTSESVVSGLKEFFARTINFHFLSFFPRPTGRSDDRETRLFSFMMKLIAHPLARKALTGPYSAIQLHLAHRYLDRIYDGRGYIRFELEKVQKLAMSQEEVKNLIRTSILLRPAVFLFQVARLPGQHEVAGLIPFQFAQKVIQALEKELPFLPAELLESAVYSNVSFDERNDIPATARLSALFSMLACDFHPGLKIDRGAVGQERSWFGIARRNHRLFGYDVKMTDELYRLAAENGW
;
A
#
# COMPACT_ATOMS: atom_id res chain seq x y z
N MET A 1 21.76 -24.96 -5.68
CA MET A 1 21.21 -24.00 -6.67
C MET A 1 20.65 -22.77 -5.95
N ASP A 2 19.96 -22.96 -4.83
CA ASP A 2 19.37 -21.88 -4.02
C ASP A 2 20.39 -20.84 -3.50
N GLN A 3 21.60 -21.27 -3.14
CA GLN A 3 22.68 -20.35 -2.76
C GLN A 3 23.08 -19.42 -3.91
N LYS A 4 23.16 -19.92 -5.15
CA LYS A 4 23.51 -19.11 -6.34
C LYS A 4 22.41 -18.08 -6.64
N ALA A 5 21.14 -18.50 -6.58
CA ALA A 5 20.00 -17.60 -6.73
C ALA A 5 20.00 -16.50 -5.67
N SER A 6 20.26 -16.87 -4.41
CA SER A 6 20.37 -15.93 -3.29
C SER A 6 21.51 -14.93 -3.46
N GLN A 7 22.69 -15.37 -3.90
CA GLN A 7 23.83 -14.49 -4.17
C GLN A 7 23.52 -13.50 -5.30
N PHE A 8 22.93 -13.97 -6.39
CA PHE A 8 22.53 -13.11 -7.51
C PHE A 8 21.51 -12.04 -7.08
N VAL A 9 20.47 -12.45 -6.35
CA VAL A 9 19.46 -11.53 -5.81
C VAL A 9 20.06 -10.51 -4.84
N ARG A 10 20.96 -10.94 -3.94
CA ARG A 10 21.66 -10.02 -3.02
C ARG A 10 22.47 -8.99 -3.79
N HIS A 11 23.13 -9.39 -4.89
CA HIS A 11 23.85 -8.47 -5.74
C HIS A 11 22.91 -7.44 -6.39
N LEU A 12 21.75 -7.87 -6.90
CA LEU A 12 20.75 -6.94 -7.44
C LEU A 12 20.21 -5.97 -6.38
N LEU A 13 19.89 -6.46 -5.18
CA LEU A 13 19.41 -5.63 -4.06
C LEU A 13 20.47 -4.64 -3.55
N ALA A 14 21.75 -4.94 -3.72
CA ALA A 14 22.85 -4.07 -3.34
C ALA A 14 23.11 -2.93 -4.35
N ASN A 15 22.36 -2.85 -5.45
CA ASN A 15 22.50 -1.79 -6.43
C ASN A 15 22.25 -0.41 -5.79
N PRO A 16 23.21 0.54 -5.88
CA PRO A 16 23.05 1.88 -5.32
C PRO A 16 21.81 2.63 -5.78
N SER A 17 21.33 2.39 -7.00
CA SER A 17 20.09 3.01 -7.51
C SER A 17 18.86 2.60 -6.71
N LEU A 18 18.91 1.42 -6.07
CA LEU A 18 17.81 0.91 -5.27
C LEU A 18 17.82 1.41 -3.82
N LYS A 19 18.88 2.09 -3.37
CA LYS A 19 19.11 2.39 -1.94
C LYS A 19 17.94 3.12 -1.28
N ALA A 20 17.34 4.09 -1.97
CA ALA A 20 16.27 4.94 -1.46
C ALA A 20 14.90 4.25 -1.41
N TYR A 21 14.71 3.12 -2.10
CA TYR A 21 13.41 2.46 -2.17
C TYR A 21 13.13 1.60 -0.93
N ALA A 22 11.85 1.52 -0.59
CA ALA A 22 11.33 0.55 0.35
C ALA A 22 11.56 -0.89 -0.15
N PRO A 23 11.65 -1.89 0.75
CA PRO A 23 11.85 -3.31 0.38
C PRO A 23 10.92 -3.83 -0.73
N LEU A 24 9.62 -3.52 -0.67
CA LEU A 24 8.65 -3.97 -1.68
C LEU A 24 8.78 -3.22 -3.01
N GLN A 25 9.20 -1.96 -2.99
CA GLN A 25 9.52 -1.22 -4.22
C GLN A 25 10.77 -1.80 -4.89
N LYS A 26 11.82 -2.13 -4.11
CA LYS A 26 13.02 -2.82 -4.63
C LYS A 26 12.66 -4.13 -5.31
N GLU A 27 11.75 -4.88 -4.69
CA GLU A 27 11.23 -6.12 -5.24
C GLU A 27 10.57 -5.91 -6.61
N GLU A 28 9.64 -4.97 -6.75
CA GLU A 28 8.98 -4.68 -8.04
C GLU A 28 9.98 -4.22 -9.11
N GLN A 29 10.98 -3.39 -8.76
CA GLN A 29 12.03 -2.97 -9.70
C GLN A 29 12.86 -4.16 -10.19
N ILE A 30 13.22 -5.09 -9.30
CA ILE A 30 13.96 -6.30 -9.66
C ILE A 30 13.10 -7.23 -10.52
N ILE A 31 11.83 -7.44 -10.16
CA ILE A 31 10.90 -8.25 -10.95
C ILE A 31 10.77 -7.69 -12.37
N SER A 32 10.58 -6.38 -12.49
CA SER A 32 10.51 -5.69 -13.79
C SER A 32 11.80 -5.87 -14.59
N PHE A 33 12.96 -5.65 -13.94
CA PHE A 33 14.27 -5.87 -14.55
C PHE A 33 14.45 -7.29 -15.09
N LEU A 34 14.13 -8.31 -14.29
CA LEU A 34 14.24 -9.71 -14.70
C LEU A 34 13.35 -10.04 -15.89
N ARG A 35 12.12 -9.52 -15.92
CA ARG A 35 11.17 -9.72 -17.03
C ARG A 35 11.64 -9.05 -18.31
N ILE A 36 12.02 -7.77 -18.25
CA ILE A 36 12.45 -7.00 -19.41
C ILE A 36 13.74 -7.57 -20.01
N ASN A 37 14.66 -8.03 -19.16
CA ASN A 37 15.97 -8.51 -19.59
C ASN A 37 16.07 -10.03 -19.73
N ALA A 38 14.95 -10.76 -19.71
CA ALA A 38 14.92 -12.22 -19.74
C ALA A 38 15.76 -12.81 -20.89
N GLY A 39 15.60 -12.29 -22.11
CA GLY A 39 16.34 -12.76 -23.28
C GLY A 39 17.85 -12.54 -23.21
N ARG A 40 18.31 -11.51 -22.50
CA ARG A 40 19.75 -11.22 -22.30
C ARG A 40 20.33 -12.00 -21.12
N LEU A 41 19.55 -12.18 -20.06
CA LEU A 41 19.97 -12.90 -18.86
C LEU A 41 20.04 -14.40 -19.08
N TYR A 42 19.11 -14.97 -19.86
CA TYR A 42 18.98 -16.41 -19.99
C TYR A 42 20.27 -17.12 -20.47
N PRO A 43 20.95 -16.73 -21.56
CA PRO A 43 22.16 -17.41 -22.01
C PRO A 43 23.29 -17.45 -20.97
N THR A 44 23.39 -16.40 -20.15
CA THR A 44 24.39 -16.33 -19.08
C THR A 44 23.98 -17.21 -17.90
N LEU A 45 22.72 -17.14 -17.49
CA LEU A 45 22.22 -17.87 -16.33
C LEU A 45 22.04 -19.36 -16.57
N SER A 46 21.78 -19.80 -17.80
CA SER A 46 21.69 -21.24 -18.15
C SER A 46 23.05 -21.91 -18.37
N SER A 47 24.15 -21.16 -18.26
CA SER A 47 25.51 -21.67 -18.39
C SER A 47 25.86 -22.69 -17.29
N PRO A 48 26.87 -23.55 -17.51
CA PRO A 48 27.34 -24.52 -16.51
C PRO A 48 27.71 -23.90 -15.16
N ASP A 49 28.22 -22.66 -15.18
CA ASP A 49 28.68 -21.95 -13.98
C ASP A 49 27.53 -21.44 -13.11
N PHE A 50 26.32 -21.31 -13.67
CA PHE A 50 25.14 -20.81 -12.96
C PHE A 50 24.10 -21.92 -12.76
N PHE A 51 23.14 -22.05 -13.67
CA PHE A 51 22.00 -22.97 -13.61
C PHE A 51 22.01 -23.94 -14.81
N PRO A 52 22.90 -24.95 -14.81
CA PRO A 52 23.04 -25.88 -15.93
C PRO A 52 21.73 -26.62 -16.21
N GLY A 53 21.32 -26.61 -17.48
CA GLY A 53 20.17 -27.40 -17.98
C GLY A 53 18.80 -26.89 -17.51
N GLN A 54 18.71 -25.73 -16.86
CA GLN A 54 17.44 -25.16 -16.41
C GLN A 54 16.84 -24.25 -17.47
N SER A 55 15.53 -24.35 -17.67
CA SER A 55 14.76 -23.39 -18.47
C SER A 55 14.65 -22.05 -17.77
N TRP A 56 14.39 -20.98 -18.54
CA TRP A 56 14.16 -19.65 -17.97
C TRP A 56 13.08 -19.64 -16.89
N ASN A 57 11.97 -20.37 -17.07
CA ASN A 57 10.89 -20.42 -16.08
C ASN A 57 11.33 -21.03 -14.75
N GLN A 58 12.19 -22.06 -14.80
CA GLN A 58 12.78 -22.65 -13.59
C GLN A 58 13.74 -21.69 -12.90
N ILE A 59 14.64 -21.05 -13.68
CA ILE A 59 15.58 -20.05 -13.16
C ILE A 59 14.81 -18.88 -12.53
N TYR A 60 13.83 -18.33 -13.25
CA TYR A 60 12.99 -17.24 -12.78
C TYR A 60 12.27 -17.60 -11.49
N LYS A 61 11.70 -18.81 -11.37
CA LYS A 61 11.07 -19.28 -10.13
C LYS A 61 12.06 -19.30 -8.95
N LEU A 62 13.28 -19.79 -9.15
CA LEU A 62 14.33 -19.78 -8.12
C LEU A 62 14.72 -18.36 -7.71
N LEU A 63 14.88 -17.45 -8.68
CA LEU A 63 15.20 -16.04 -8.43
C LEU A 63 14.07 -15.33 -7.66
N MET A 64 12.81 -15.59 -8.02
CA MET A 64 11.64 -15.04 -7.33
C MET A 64 11.56 -15.52 -5.88
N GLN A 65 11.80 -16.81 -5.63
CA GLN A 65 11.84 -17.37 -4.27
C GLN A 65 12.94 -16.72 -3.42
N ALA A 66 14.15 -16.58 -3.98
CA ALA A 66 15.27 -15.93 -3.30
C ALA A 66 15.00 -14.44 -3.04
N LEU A 67 14.36 -13.74 -3.99
CA LEU A 67 13.95 -12.35 -3.85
C LEU A 67 12.95 -12.18 -2.71
N TYR A 68 11.86 -12.95 -2.71
CA TYR A 68 10.84 -12.88 -1.67
C TYR A 68 11.39 -13.24 -0.30
N ALA A 69 12.26 -14.24 -0.19
CA ALA A 69 12.91 -14.57 1.08
C ALA A 69 13.73 -13.38 1.62
N SER A 70 14.54 -12.76 0.76
CA SER A 70 15.44 -11.65 1.13
C SER A 70 14.67 -10.38 1.53
N THR A 71 13.59 -10.06 0.82
CA THR A 71 12.80 -8.85 1.11
C THR A 71 11.80 -9.05 2.24
N SER A 72 11.29 -10.27 2.45
CA SER A 72 10.34 -10.57 3.53
C SER A 72 10.91 -10.29 4.91
N GLU A 73 12.19 -10.60 5.17
CA GLU A 73 12.83 -10.31 6.45
C GLU A 73 12.75 -8.81 6.81
N SER A 74 13.09 -7.95 5.84
CA SER A 74 13.01 -6.49 6.00
C SER A 74 11.56 -6.01 6.19
N VAL A 75 10.63 -6.52 5.39
CA VAL A 75 9.21 -6.13 5.45
C VAL A 75 8.60 -6.53 6.79
N VAL A 76 8.82 -7.76 7.22
CA VAL A 76 8.31 -8.31 8.49
C VAL A 76 8.87 -7.53 9.68
N SER A 77 10.17 -7.22 9.66
CA SER A 77 10.80 -6.42 10.72
C SER A 77 10.21 -5.02 10.79
N GLY A 78 10.04 -4.34 9.65
CA GLY A 78 9.41 -3.02 9.60
C GLY A 78 7.95 -3.03 10.05
N LEU A 79 7.18 -4.09 9.73
CA LEU A 79 5.82 -4.24 10.25
C LEU A 79 5.79 -4.45 11.76
N LYS A 80 6.67 -5.30 12.31
CA LYS A 80 6.77 -5.48 13.77
C LYS A 80 7.05 -4.16 14.48
N GLU A 81 7.99 -3.37 13.97
CA GLU A 81 8.29 -2.06 14.53
C GLU A 81 7.08 -1.11 14.44
N PHE A 82 6.39 -1.12 13.30
CA PHE A 82 5.20 -0.32 13.10
C PHE A 82 4.08 -0.64 14.10
N PHE A 83 3.76 -1.92 14.30
CA PHE A 83 2.76 -2.35 15.28
C PHE A 83 3.17 -2.00 16.72
N ALA A 84 4.44 -2.21 17.06
CA ALA A 84 4.94 -1.98 18.41
C ALA A 84 5.09 -0.49 18.79
N ARG A 85 5.38 0.40 17.82
CA ARG A 85 5.78 1.79 18.10
C ARG A 85 4.92 2.87 17.46
N THR A 86 4.20 2.55 16.38
CA THR A 86 3.59 3.59 15.53
C THR A 86 2.07 3.61 15.59
N ILE A 87 1.41 2.45 15.71
CA ILE A 87 -0.06 2.41 15.88
C ILE A 87 -0.41 2.36 17.36
N ASN A 88 -1.29 3.26 17.77
CA ASN A 88 -2.07 3.09 18.98
C ASN A 88 -3.50 2.65 18.60
N PHE A 89 -3.92 1.47 19.05
CA PHE A 89 -5.25 0.91 18.77
C PHE A 89 -6.38 1.49 19.63
N HIS A 90 -6.13 2.54 20.40
CA HIS A 90 -7.16 3.20 21.22
C HIS A 90 -8.35 3.69 20.38
N PHE A 91 -8.14 4.10 19.12
CA PHE A 91 -9.23 4.51 18.22
C PHE A 91 -10.33 3.45 18.07
N LEU A 92 -10.03 2.16 18.29
CA LEU A 92 -11.03 1.09 18.24
C LEU A 92 -12.10 1.20 19.34
N SER A 93 -11.84 1.91 20.45
CA SER A 93 -12.84 2.09 21.51
C SER A 93 -13.97 3.05 21.15
N PHE A 94 -13.82 3.80 20.05
CA PHE A 94 -14.83 4.73 19.55
C PHE A 94 -15.90 4.06 18.68
N PHE A 95 -15.71 2.79 18.35
CA PHE A 95 -16.66 2.00 17.58
C PHE A 95 -17.43 1.04 18.48
N PRO A 96 -18.65 0.62 18.09
CA PRO A 96 -19.38 -0.42 18.77
C PRO A 96 -18.49 -1.65 18.95
N ARG A 97 -18.45 -2.20 20.19
CA ARG A 97 -17.48 -3.24 20.54
C ARG A 97 -17.60 -4.43 19.59
N PRO A 98 -16.54 -4.76 18.84
CA PRO A 98 -16.53 -5.93 17.98
C PRO A 98 -16.56 -7.21 18.84
N THR A 99 -17.09 -8.29 18.27
CA THR A 99 -17.25 -9.58 18.95
C THR A 99 -15.89 -10.26 19.15
N GLY A 100 -15.26 -10.06 20.31
CA GLY A 100 -14.01 -10.75 20.66
C GLY A 100 -13.28 -10.21 21.90
N ARG A 101 -12.40 -11.03 22.47
CA ARG A 101 -11.48 -10.60 23.55
C ARG A 101 -10.48 -9.59 23.01
N SER A 102 -10.22 -8.54 23.79
CA SER A 102 -9.40 -7.38 23.41
C SER A 102 -7.88 -7.65 23.41
N ASP A 103 -7.44 -8.69 24.09
CA ASP A 103 -6.05 -8.78 24.57
C ASP A 103 -5.03 -9.24 23.52
N ASP A 104 -5.46 -9.54 22.28
CA ASP A 104 -4.57 -10.08 21.23
C ASP A 104 -4.76 -9.45 19.84
N ARG A 105 -5.32 -8.24 19.77
CA ARG A 105 -5.66 -7.59 18.49
C ARG A 105 -4.43 -7.37 17.59
N GLU A 106 -3.32 -6.94 18.19
CA GLU A 106 -2.07 -6.68 17.48
C GLU A 106 -1.51 -7.96 16.86
N THR A 107 -1.37 -9.04 17.64
CA THR A 107 -0.88 -10.33 17.15
C THR A 107 -1.76 -10.89 16.05
N ARG A 108 -3.09 -10.80 16.19
CA ARG A 108 -4.04 -11.27 15.18
C ARG A 108 -3.94 -10.47 13.89
N LEU A 109 -3.85 -9.14 13.99
CA LEU A 109 -3.69 -8.28 12.84
C LEU A 109 -2.33 -8.49 12.16
N PHE A 110 -1.25 -8.62 12.93
CA PHE A 110 0.07 -8.97 12.41
C PHE A 110 0.07 -10.33 11.69
N SER A 111 -0.58 -11.34 12.29
CA SER A 111 -0.75 -12.66 11.66
C SER A 111 -1.52 -12.58 10.35
N PHE A 112 -2.54 -11.71 10.28
CA PHE A 112 -3.25 -11.43 9.03
C PHE A 112 -2.35 -10.75 7.99
N MET A 113 -1.52 -9.78 8.41
CA MET A 113 -0.51 -9.18 7.52
C MET A 113 0.47 -10.22 6.96
N MET A 114 0.83 -11.24 7.74
CA MET A 114 1.69 -12.33 7.25
C MET A 114 1.00 -13.14 6.14
N LYS A 115 -0.33 -13.34 6.23
CA LYS A 115 -1.11 -13.96 5.15
C LYS A 115 -1.08 -13.10 3.88
N LEU A 116 -1.21 -11.78 4.00
CA LEU A 116 -1.11 -10.86 2.85
C LEU A 116 0.27 -10.94 2.18
N ILE A 117 1.33 -10.95 2.97
CA ILE A 117 2.72 -11.04 2.48
C ILE A 117 3.01 -12.35 1.77
N ALA A 118 2.38 -13.45 2.22
CA ALA A 118 2.50 -14.76 1.60
C ALA A 118 1.74 -14.86 0.28
N HIS A 119 0.70 -14.05 0.07
CA HIS A 119 -0.11 -14.06 -1.14
C HIS A 119 0.46 -13.11 -2.21
N PRO A 120 0.90 -13.61 -3.39
CA PRO A 120 1.68 -12.80 -4.36
C PRO A 120 1.00 -11.50 -4.80
N LEU A 121 -0.31 -11.52 -5.09
CA LEU A 121 -1.02 -10.31 -5.51
C LEU A 121 -1.19 -9.31 -4.37
N ALA A 122 -1.45 -9.79 -3.15
CA ALA A 122 -1.61 -8.92 -1.99
C ALA A 122 -0.26 -8.32 -1.58
N ARG A 123 0.82 -9.10 -1.66
CA ARG A 123 2.19 -8.63 -1.45
C ARG A 123 2.55 -7.49 -2.40
N LYS A 124 2.30 -7.65 -3.70
CA LYS A 124 2.51 -6.59 -4.69
C LYS A 124 1.70 -5.34 -4.33
N ALA A 125 0.41 -5.51 -4.03
CA ALA A 125 -0.49 -4.42 -3.65
C ALA A 125 -0.12 -3.75 -2.31
N LEU A 126 0.66 -4.42 -1.45
CA LEU A 126 1.16 -3.88 -0.18
C LEU A 126 2.29 -2.86 -0.37
N THR A 127 2.89 -2.75 -1.56
CA THR A 127 3.99 -1.81 -1.86
C THR A 127 3.65 -0.38 -1.46
N GLY A 128 2.55 0.16 -1.97
CA GLY A 128 2.08 1.52 -1.64
C GLY A 128 1.75 1.70 -0.16
N PRO A 129 0.85 0.88 0.41
CA PRO A 129 0.52 0.95 1.84
C PRO A 129 1.72 0.90 2.78
N TYR A 130 2.65 -0.02 2.54
CA TYR A 130 3.85 -0.16 3.35
C TYR A 130 4.75 1.09 3.25
N SER A 131 4.99 1.58 2.03
CA SER A 131 5.75 2.81 1.82
C SER A 131 5.07 4.03 2.46
N ALA A 132 3.74 4.15 2.37
CA ALA A 132 2.98 5.28 2.93
C ALA A 132 3.16 5.40 4.45
N ILE A 133 3.29 4.25 5.11
CA ILE A 133 3.53 4.14 6.54
C ILE A 133 4.96 4.54 6.89
N GLN A 134 5.95 4.02 6.17
CA GLN A 134 7.35 4.38 6.38
C GLN A 134 7.61 5.88 6.17
N LEU A 135 6.89 6.48 5.21
CA LEU A 135 6.95 7.91 4.91
C LEU A 135 6.06 8.77 5.84
N HIS A 136 5.32 8.14 6.77
CA HIS A 136 4.40 8.80 7.68
C HIS A 136 3.39 9.75 7.00
N LEU A 137 2.97 9.44 5.77
CA LEU A 137 2.14 10.34 4.94
C LEU A 137 0.87 10.77 5.66
N ALA A 138 0.13 9.82 6.23
CA ALA A 138 -1.11 10.11 6.95
C ALA A 138 -0.89 11.09 8.11
N HIS A 139 0.22 10.99 8.84
CA HIS A 139 0.49 11.88 9.97
C HIS A 139 0.77 13.29 9.48
N ARG A 140 1.75 13.42 8.57
CA ARG A 140 2.21 14.69 8.03
C ARG A 140 1.09 15.47 7.33
N TYR A 141 0.25 14.80 6.55
CA TYR A 141 -0.88 15.46 5.89
C TYR A 141 -2.02 15.78 6.85
N LEU A 142 -2.37 14.87 7.77
CA LEU A 142 -3.46 15.14 8.71
C LEU A 142 -3.15 16.29 9.66
N ASP A 143 -1.88 16.52 10.02
CA ASP A 143 -1.48 17.75 10.73
C ASP A 143 -1.94 19.01 10.00
N ARG A 144 -1.60 19.12 8.71
CA ARG A 144 -1.99 20.28 7.91
C ARG A 144 -3.49 20.35 7.61
N ILE A 145 -4.14 19.20 7.45
CA ILE A 145 -5.58 19.15 7.23
C ILE A 145 -6.35 19.64 8.46
N TYR A 146 -5.88 19.34 9.68
CA TYR A 146 -6.53 19.78 10.92
C TYR A 146 -6.18 21.22 11.29
N ASP A 147 -5.00 21.70 10.91
CA ASP A 147 -4.66 23.13 10.94
C ASP A 147 -5.63 23.91 10.03
N GLY A 148 -5.92 23.36 8.86
CA GLY A 148 -6.95 23.85 7.94
C GLY A 148 -8.37 23.55 8.43
N ARG A 149 -9.34 24.39 8.06
CA ARG A 149 -10.78 24.05 8.15
C ARG A 149 -11.32 23.72 6.76
N GLY A 150 -10.57 22.90 6.05
CA GLY A 150 -10.79 22.55 4.65
C GLY A 150 -11.89 21.51 4.43
N TYR A 151 -12.03 21.10 3.16
CA TYR A 151 -12.98 20.10 2.72
C TYR A 151 -12.71 18.75 3.39
N ILE A 152 -11.45 18.32 3.47
CA ILE A 152 -11.11 17.00 4.05
C ILE A 152 -11.49 16.92 5.52
N ARG A 153 -11.18 17.96 6.31
CA ARG A 153 -11.56 18.02 7.71
C ARG A 153 -13.08 18.01 7.89
N PHE A 154 -13.80 18.77 7.07
CA PHE A 154 -15.27 18.77 7.08
C PHE A 154 -15.83 17.36 6.79
N GLU A 155 -15.29 16.67 5.80
CA GLU A 155 -15.69 15.30 5.47
C GLU A 155 -15.45 14.33 6.63
N LEU A 156 -14.30 14.42 7.32
CA LEU A 156 -13.99 13.57 8.47
C LEU A 156 -14.89 13.86 9.69
N GLU A 157 -15.05 15.13 10.06
CA GLU A 157 -15.76 15.53 11.30
C GLU A 157 -17.27 15.63 11.13
N LYS A 158 -17.78 16.03 9.96
CA LYS A 158 -19.20 16.37 9.75
C LYS A 158 -19.94 15.36 8.90
N VAL A 159 -19.31 14.82 7.85
CA VAL A 159 -19.93 13.83 6.97
C VAL A 159 -19.79 12.43 7.56
N GLN A 160 -18.55 12.01 7.82
CA GLN A 160 -18.25 10.71 8.44
C GLN A 160 -18.46 10.73 9.96
N LYS A 161 -18.57 11.92 10.57
CA LYS A 161 -18.89 12.11 12.00
C LYS A 161 -17.93 11.39 12.94
N LEU A 162 -16.64 11.40 12.63
CA LEU A 162 -15.62 10.82 13.49
C LEU A 162 -15.48 11.64 14.78
N ALA A 163 -16.09 11.16 15.86
CA ALA A 163 -16.05 11.79 17.19
C ALA A 163 -14.79 11.36 17.96
N MET A 164 -13.61 11.50 17.34
CA MET A 164 -12.32 11.10 17.89
C MET A 164 -11.26 12.18 17.64
N SER A 165 -10.19 12.16 18.41
CA SER A 165 -9.04 13.06 18.27
C SER A 165 -8.33 12.87 16.93
N GLN A 166 -7.54 13.87 16.54
CA GLN A 166 -6.73 13.81 15.32
C GLN A 166 -5.76 12.61 15.33
N GLU A 167 -5.15 12.27 16.47
CA GLU A 167 -4.27 11.10 16.59
C GLU A 167 -5.02 9.78 16.38
N GLU A 168 -6.26 9.69 16.84
CA GLU A 168 -7.10 8.51 16.59
C GLU A 168 -7.48 8.39 15.12
N VAL A 169 -7.81 9.50 14.44
CA VAL A 169 -8.05 9.50 12.99
C VAL A 169 -6.80 9.10 12.22
N LYS A 170 -5.61 9.59 12.61
CA LYS A 170 -4.33 9.16 12.01
C LYS A 170 -4.14 7.64 12.12
N ASN A 171 -4.41 7.06 13.29
CA ASN A 171 -4.29 5.61 13.51
C ASN A 171 -5.35 4.80 12.75
N LEU A 172 -6.58 5.30 12.66
CA LEU A 172 -7.64 4.71 11.84
C LEU A 172 -7.25 4.66 10.35
N ILE A 173 -6.76 5.77 9.79
CA ILE A 173 -6.34 5.82 8.39
C ILE A 173 -5.10 4.95 8.14
N ARG A 174 -4.11 4.95 9.03
CA ARG A 174 -2.93 4.06 8.92
C ARG A 174 -3.32 2.58 8.90
N THR A 175 -4.25 2.19 9.77
CA THR A 175 -4.76 0.81 9.81
C THR A 175 -5.56 0.48 8.54
N SER A 176 -6.36 1.43 8.05
CA SER A 176 -7.11 1.30 6.80
C SER A 176 -6.18 1.12 5.59
N ILE A 177 -5.09 1.91 5.53
CA ILE A 177 -4.03 1.79 4.53
C ILE A 177 -3.42 0.38 4.55
N LEU A 178 -3.02 -0.13 5.72
CA LEU A 178 -2.45 -1.48 5.84
C LEU A 178 -3.38 -2.58 5.36
N LEU A 179 -4.67 -2.45 5.65
CA LEU A 179 -5.67 -3.46 5.32
C LEU A 179 -6.18 -3.34 3.88
N ARG A 180 -5.90 -2.24 3.17
CA ARG A 180 -6.29 -2.04 1.77
C ARG A 180 -6.00 -3.25 0.86
N PRO A 181 -4.82 -3.92 0.92
CA PRO A 181 -4.50 -5.06 0.06
C PRO A 181 -5.30 -6.32 0.34
N ALA A 182 -6.11 -6.36 1.41
CA ALA A 182 -6.91 -7.53 1.77
C ALA A 182 -7.86 -7.98 0.67
N VAL A 183 -8.31 -7.06 -0.21
CA VAL A 183 -9.15 -7.38 -1.37
C VAL A 183 -8.53 -8.43 -2.29
N PHE A 184 -7.19 -8.48 -2.37
CA PHE A 184 -6.46 -9.39 -3.23
C PHE A 184 -6.38 -10.82 -2.69
N LEU A 185 -6.71 -11.07 -1.41
CA LEU A 185 -6.86 -12.43 -0.89
C LEU A 185 -8.10 -13.14 -1.45
N PHE A 186 -9.12 -12.37 -1.83
CA PHE A 186 -10.41 -12.88 -2.29
C PHE A 186 -10.57 -12.79 -3.81
N GLN A 187 -9.58 -12.23 -4.50
CA GLN A 187 -9.60 -12.15 -5.95
C GLN A 187 -9.15 -13.48 -6.55
N VAL A 188 -10.09 -14.20 -7.15
CA VAL A 188 -9.74 -15.31 -8.05
C VAL A 188 -8.99 -14.71 -9.23
N ALA A 189 -7.87 -15.31 -9.64
CA ALA A 189 -7.06 -14.86 -10.77
C ALA A 189 -7.97 -14.60 -11.98
N ARG A 190 -8.28 -13.32 -12.25
CA ARG A 190 -9.09 -12.94 -13.40
C ARG A 190 -8.20 -12.91 -14.63
N LEU A 191 -8.79 -13.27 -15.77
CA LEU A 191 -8.16 -13.09 -17.07
C LEU A 191 -7.88 -11.59 -17.30
N PRO A 192 -6.73 -11.25 -17.89
CA PRO A 192 -6.37 -9.85 -18.16
C PRO A 192 -7.37 -9.24 -19.15
N GLY A 193 -7.92 -8.05 -18.84
CA GLY A 193 -8.74 -7.30 -19.81
C GLY A 193 -9.87 -6.42 -19.27
N GLN A 194 -10.26 -6.52 -17.99
CA GLN A 194 -11.31 -5.64 -17.44
C GLN A 194 -10.84 -5.02 -16.11
N HIS A 195 -10.64 -3.69 -16.13
CA HIS A 195 -10.33 -2.82 -14.98
C HIS A 195 -8.95 -2.95 -14.31
N GLU A 196 -7.90 -3.43 -15.00
CA GLU A 196 -6.54 -3.45 -14.41
C GLU A 196 -5.89 -2.05 -14.29
N VAL A 197 -6.37 -1.05 -15.04
CA VAL A 197 -5.65 0.22 -15.26
C VAL A 197 -5.51 1.08 -14.00
N ALA A 198 -6.27 0.82 -12.93
CA ALA A 198 -6.22 1.61 -11.70
C ALA A 198 -6.23 0.80 -10.39
N GLY A 199 -6.21 -0.54 -10.46
CA GLY A 199 -6.33 -1.38 -9.26
C GLY A 199 -7.67 -1.22 -8.52
N LEU A 200 -8.69 -0.69 -9.19
CA LEU A 200 -10.03 -0.51 -8.65
C LEU A 200 -10.84 -1.79 -8.73
N ILE A 201 -11.76 -1.98 -7.78
CA ILE A 201 -12.69 -3.10 -7.75
C ILE A 201 -14.14 -2.61 -7.80
N PRO A 202 -15.06 -3.39 -8.39
CA PRO A 202 -16.48 -3.07 -8.36
C PRO A 202 -17.03 -3.06 -6.92
N PHE A 203 -17.92 -2.13 -6.63
CA PHE A 203 -18.54 -2.00 -5.30
C PHE A 203 -19.19 -3.31 -4.78
N GLN A 204 -19.88 -4.07 -5.63
CA GLN A 204 -20.49 -5.34 -5.24
C GLN A 204 -19.46 -6.39 -4.80
N PHE A 205 -18.26 -6.37 -5.38
CA PHE A 205 -17.17 -7.25 -4.96
C PHE A 205 -16.61 -6.78 -3.61
N ALA A 206 -16.44 -5.47 -3.43
CA ALA A 206 -16.03 -4.88 -2.15
C ALA A 206 -16.94 -5.31 -0.99
N GLN A 207 -18.26 -5.31 -1.17
CA GLN A 207 -19.21 -5.78 -0.14
C GLN A 207 -18.99 -7.25 0.26
N LYS A 208 -18.71 -8.12 -0.71
CA LYS A 208 -18.39 -9.54 -0.42
C LYS A 208 -17.07 -9.68 0.35
N VAL A 209 -16.08 -8.86 0.02
CA VAL A 209 -14.80 -8.84 0.74
C VAL A 209 -15.00 -8.39 2.18
N ILE A 210 -15.78 -7.33 2.43
CA ILE A 210 -16.08 -6.84 3.79
C ILE A 210 -16.70 -7.96 4.63
N GLN A 211 -17.73 -8.64 4.12
CA GLN A 211 -18.37 -9.76 4.82
C GLN A 211 -17.42 -10.92 5.12
N ALA A 212 -16.45 -11.18 4.25
CA ALA A 212 -15.43 -12.20 4.48
C ALA A 212 -14.42 -11.75 5.55
N LEU A 213 -14.01 -10.48 5.51
CA LEU A 213 -13.10 -9.89 6.48
C LEU A 213 -13.70 -9.75 7.87
N GLU A 214 -15.01 -9.47 8.00
CA GLU A 214 -15.69 -9.46 9.30
C GLU A 214 -15.62 -10.84 9.99
N LYS A 215 -15.67 -11.93 9.22
CA LYS A 215 -15.51 -13.28 9.74
C LYS A 215 -14.06 -13.60 10.12
N GLU A 216 -13.10 -13.11 9.35
CA GLU A 216 -11.67 -13.38 9.58
C GLU A 216 -11.08 -12.48 10.69
N LEU A 217 -11.55 -11.24 10.78
CA LEU A 217 -11.13 -10.19 11.69
C LEU A 217 -12.31 -9.67 12.54
N PRO A 218 -13.03 -10.53 13.28
CA PRO A 218 -14.24 -10.16 14.03
C PRO A 218 -13.98 -9.20 15.19
N PHE A 219 -12.70 -8.89 15.48
CA PHE A 219 -12.26 -7.94 16.50
C PHE A 219 -12.06 -6.52 15.95
N LEU A 220 -12.22 -6.32 14.63
CA LEU A 220 -12.18 -5.01 14.00
C LEU A 220 -13.61 -4.52 13.74
N PRO A 221 -13.87 -3.21 13.89
CA PRO A 221 -15.16 -2.63 13.56
C PRO A 221 -15.39 -2.62 12.05
N ALA A 222 -16.65 -2.74 11.64
CA ALA A 222 -17.04 -2.76 10.23
C ALA A 222 -16.58 -1.49 9.51
N GLU A 223 -16.65 -0.34 10.17
CA GLU A 223 -16.26 0.97 9.62
C GLU A 223 -14.78 1.03 9.22
N LEU A 224 -13.91 0.34 9.96
CA LEU A 224 -12.49 0.21 9.59
C LEU A 224 -12.31 -0.71 8.38
N LEU A 225 -13.04 -1.84 8.35
CA LEU A 225 -12.99 -2.78 7.22
C LEU A 225 -13.55 -2.16 5.94
N GLU A 226 -14.65 -1.42 6.04
CA GLU A 226 -15.22 -0.60 4.98
C GLU A 226 -14.21 0.45 4.51
N SER A 227 -13.58 1.18 5.43
CA SER A 227 -12.56 2.18 5.08
C SER A 227 -11.40 1.55 4.30
N ALA A 228 -10.92 0.38 4.73
CA ALA A 228 -9.85 -0.35 4.06
C ALA A 228 -10.28 -0.86 2.68
N VAL A 229 -11.43 -1.51 2.58
CA VAL A 229 -11.87 -2.17 1.35
C VAL A 229 -12.37 -1.16 0.32
N TYR A 230 -13.23 -0.22 0.72
CA TYR A 230 -13.76 0.82 -0.17
C TYR A 230 -12.72 1.80 -0.66
N SER A 231 -11.53 1.84 -0.05
CA SER A 231 -10.42 2.58 -0.63
C SER A 231 -10.06 2.06 -2.03
N ASN A 232 -10.38 0.81 -2.37
CA ASN A 232 -10.21 0.23 -3.71
C ASN A 232 -11.42 0.45 -4.65
N VAL A 233 -12.44 1.20 -4.23
CA VAL A 233 -13.64 1.47 -5.06
C VAL A 233 -13.56 2.90 -5.60
N SER A 234 -14.09 3.11 -6.81
CA SER A 234 -14.14 4.42 -7.43
C SER A 234 -15.13 5.36 -6.73
N PHE A 235 -14.69 6.56 -6.39
CA PHE A 235 -15.58 7.62 -5.88
C PHE A 235 -16.59 8.10 -6.92
N ASP A 236 -16.27 7.98 -8.22
CA ASP A 236 -17.21 8.30 -9.30
C ASP A 236 -18.36 7.29 -9.38
N GLU A 237 -18.12 6.03 -9.00
CA GLU A 237 -19.18 5.01 -8.90
C GLU A 237 -20.03 5.23 -7.64
N ARG A 238 -19.40 5.67 -6.54
CA ARG A 238 -20.02 5.81 -5.20
C ARG A 238 -19.47 7.05 -4.49
N ASN A 239 -20.28 8.11 -4.47
CA ASN A 239 -19.91 9.37 -3.83
C ASN A 239 -20.10 9.37 -2.29
N ASP A 240 -20.56 8.26 -1.72
CA ASP A 240 -20.75 8.03 -0.29
C ASP A 240 -19.57 7.28 0.35
N ILE A 241 -18.49 7.04 -0.40
CA ILE A 241 -17.28 6.42 0.14
C ILE A 241 -16.70 7.28 1.29
N PRO A 242 -16.40 6.68 2.46
CA PRO A 242 -15.87 7.40 3.62
C PRO A 242 -14.59 8.19 3.30
N ALA A 243 -14.40 9.32 4.00
CA ALA A 243 -13.22 10.16 3.81
C ALA A 243 -11.92 9.43 4.18
N THR A 244 -11.96 8.60 5.21
CA THR A 244 -10.85 7.69 5.59
C THR A 244 -10.45 6.75 4.47
N ALA A 245 -11.42 6.21 3.72
CA ALA A 245 -11.17 5.33 2.58
C ALA A 245 -10.50 6.08 1.42
N ARG A 246 -11.04 7.26 1.08
CA ARG A 246 -10.49 8.14 0.02
C ARG A 246 -9.06 8.57 0.32
N LEU A 247 -8.78 8.98 1.56
CA LEU A 247 -7.41 9.32 2.00
C LEU A 247 -6.48 8.11 1.98
N SER A 248 -6.95 6.95 2.41
CA SER A 248 -6.17 5.71 2.37
C SER A 248 -5.77 5.35 0.94
N ALA A 249 -6.66 5.58 -0.03
CA ALA A 249 -6.37 5.38 -1.44
C ALA A 249 -5.29 6.34 -1.94
N LEU A 250 -5.46 7.65 -1.71
CA LEU A 250 -4.53 8.67 -2.17
C LEU A 250 -3.13 8.47 -1.58
N PHE A 251 -3.02 8.21 -0.28
CA PHE A 251 -1.72 7.99 0.37
C PHE A 251 -1.06 6.68 -0.07
N SER A 252 -1.81 5.60 -0.24
CA SER A 252 -1.25 4.34 -0.73
C SER A 252 -0.73 4.50 -2.15
N MET A 253 -1.49 5.16 -3.03
CA MET A 253 -1.13 5.32 -4.44
C MET A 253 0.01 6.32 -4.65
N LEU A 254 0.05 7.41 -3.87
CA LEU A 254 1.19 8.34 -3.85
C LEU A 254 2.49 7.60 -3.48
N ALA A 255 2.40 6.72 -2.49
CA ALA A 255 3.56 6.03 -1.94
C ALA A 255 4.10 4.88 -2.80
N CYS A 256 3.31 4.34 -3.74
CA CYS A 256 3.73 3.23 -4.61
C CYS A 256 5.05 3.55 -5.32
N ASP A 257 5.15 4.74 -5.91
CA ASP A 257 6.30 5.19 -6.70
C ASP A 257 7.04 6.36 -6.04
N PHE A 258 6.89 6.53 -4.73
CA PHE A 258 7.55 7.62 -4.01
C PHE A 258 9.06 7.35 -3.85
N HIS A 259 9.88 8.37 -4.09
CA HIS A 259 11.34 8.27 -4.03
C HIS A 259 11.88 9.23 -2.96
N PRO A 260 12.05 8.76 -1.71
CA PRO A 260 12.48 9.64 -0.64
C PRO A 260 13.90 10.15 -0.91
N GLY A 261 14.13 11.43 -0.60
CA GLY A 261 15.46 12.05 -0.70
C GLY A 261 15.89 12.44 -2.12
N LEU A 262 14.98 12.42 -3.11
CA LEU A 262 15.26 12.95 -4.43
C LEU A 262 15.52 14.45 -4.33
N LYS A 263 16.71 14.88 -4.76
CA LYS A 263 17.10 16.30 -4.72
C LYS A 263 16.22 17.06 -5.71
N ILE A 264 15.43 18.00 -5.21
CA ILE A 264 14.61 18.88 -6.04
C ILE A 264 15.54 19.95 -6.63
N ASP A 265 15.63 20.00 -7.95
CA ASP A 265 16.36 21.05 -8.65
C ASP A 265 15.67 22.42 -8.46
N ARG A 266 16.45 23.51 -8.54
CA ARG A 266 15.89 24.86 -8.38
C ARG A 266 14.83 25.12 -9.46
N GLY A 267 13.62 25.47 -9.03
CA GLY A 267 12.47 25.71 -9.92
C GLY A 267 11.68 24.46 -10.30
N ALA A 268 12.14 23.26 -9.91
CA ALA A 268 11.37 22.04 -10.05
C ALA A 268 10.27 21.94 -8.97
N VAL A 269 9.19 21.25 -9.32
CA VAL A 269 8.07 20.99 -8.41
C VAL A 269 8.37 19.73 -7.59
N GLY A 270 8.04 19.76 -6.30
CA GLY A 270 8.15 18.59 -5.41
C GLY A 270 7.39 17.37 -5.92
N GLN A 271 7.85 16.18 -5.54
CA GLN A 271 7.32 14.93 -6.05
C GLN A 271 5.82 14.79 -5.73
N GLU A 272 5.41 15.20 -4.52
CA GLU A 272 4.03 15.05 -4.07
C GLU A 272 3.12 16.04 -4.77
N ARG A 273 3.52 17.32 -4.86
CA ARG A 273 2.80 18.32 -5.64
C ARG A 273 2.64 17.88 -7.10
N SER A 274 3.70 17.34 -7.71
CA SER A 274 3.63 16.81 -9.09
C SER A 274 2.63 15.66 -9.19
N TRP A 275 2.71 14.69 -8.28
CA TRP A 275 1.82 13.53 -8.25
C TRP A 275 0.36 13.93 -8.07
N PHE A 276 0.04 14.79 -7.10
CA PHE A 276 -1.34 15.27 -6.91
C PHE A 276 -1.84 16.10 -8.10
N GLY A 277 -0.95 16.83 -8.78
CA GLY A 277 -1.27 17.53 -10.01
C GLY A 277 -1.73 16.59 -11.12
N ILE A 278 -1.06 15.44 -11.27
CA ILE A 278 -1.44 14.37 -12.22
C ILE A 278 -2.71 13.66 -11.75
N ALA A 279 -2.81 13.31 -10.47
CA ALA A 279 -3.96 12.63 -9.89
C ALA A 279 -5.24 13.46 -10.04
N ARG A 280 -5.17 14.78 -9.83
CA ARG A 280 -6.31 15.70 -10.01
C ARG A 280 -6.80 15.73 -11.46
N ARG A 281 -5.90 15.75 -12.43
CA ARG A 281 -6.26 15.75 -13.87
C ARG A 281 -6.88 14.42 -14.29
N ASN A 282 -6.44 13.31 -13.69
CA ASN A 282 -6.88 11.96 -14.02
C ASN A 282 -7.85 11.37 -12.97
N HIS A 283 -8.48 12.20 -12.13
CA HIS A 283 -9.25 11.73 -10.98
C HIS A 283 -10.33 10.71 -11.36
N ARG A 284 -11.00 10.89 -12.51
CA ARG A 284 -12.03 9.95 -12.98
C ARG A 284 -11.48 8.57 -13.34
N LEU A 285 -10.29 8.53 -13.95
CA LEU A 285 -9.64 7.27 -14.34
C LEU A 285 -9.27 6.44 -13.10
N PHE A 286 -8.83 7.12 -12.04
CA PHE A 286 -8.41 6.50 -10.79
C PHE A 286 -9.50 6.48 -9.72
N GLY A 287 -10.70 6.98 -10.02
CA GLY A 287 -11.82 7.05 -9.08
C GLY A 287 -11.56 7.92 -7.85
N TYR A 288 -10.75 8.96 -7.97
CA TYR A 288 -10.42 9.87 -6.88
C TYR A 288 -11.46 10.98 -6.72
N ASP A 289 -11.67 11.38 -5.48
CA ASP A 289 -12.37 12.62 -5.18
C ASP A 289 -11.50 13.83 -5.56
N VAL A 290 -11.95 14.58 -6.57
CA VAL A 290 -11.23 15.74 -7.09
C VAL A 290 -11.05 16.86 -6.07
N LYS A 291 -12.01 17.06 -5.15
CA LYS A 291 -11.94 18.13 -4.14
C LYS A 291 -10.89 17.80 -3.09
N MET A 292 -10.89 16.55 -2.62
CA MET A 292 -9.86 16.03 -1.71
C MET A 292 -8.48 16.09 -2.36
N THR A 293 -8.37 15.66 -3.62
CA THR A 293 -7.08 15.68 -4.35
C THR A 293 -6.58 17.11 -4.57
N ASP A 294 -7.46 18.07 -4.84
CA ASP A 294 -7.10 19.48 -4.99
C ASP A 294 -6.64 20.13 -3.68
N GLU A 295 -7.28 19.80 -2.55
CA GLU A 295 -6.81 20.23 -1.23
C GLU A 295 -5.42 19.68 -0.91
N LEU A 296 -5.18 18.38 -1.13
CA LEU A 296 -3.86 17.78 -0.93
C LEU A 296 -2.79 18.38 -1.86
N TYR A 297 -3.14 18.69 -3.11
CA TYR A 297 -2.25 19.40 -4.04
C TYR A 297 -1.83 20.78 -3.49
N ARG A 298 -2.78 21.54 -2.93
CA ARG A 298 -2.50 22.85 -2.33
C ARG A 298 -1.61 22.71 -1.09
N LEU A 299 -1.92 21.76 -0.21
CA LEU A 299 -1.10 21.48 0.96
C LEU A 299 0.34 21.10 0.59
N ALA A 300 0.52 20.24 -0.41
CA ALA A 300 1.85 19.89 -0.92
C ALA A 300 2.59 21.12 -1.48
N ALA A 301 1.88 21.99 -2.21
CA ALA A 301 2.47 23.21 -2.76
C ALA A 301 2.89 24.22 -1.70
N GLU A 302 2.07 24.44 -0.69
CA GLU A 302 2.33 25.39 0.41
C GLU A 302 3.48 24.93 1.31
N ASN A 303 3.67 23.62 1.45
CA ASN A 303 4.71 23.04 2.31
C ASN A 303 5.98 22.61 1.55
N GLY A 304 6.02 22.78 0.22
CA GLY A 304 7.17 22.41 -0.61
C GLY A 304 7.41 20.90 -0.73
N TRP A 305 6.35 20.09 -0.69
CA TRP A 305 6.39 18.63 -0.81
C TRP A 305 6.22 18.13 -2.26
#